data_AF-A0A0K1PP13-F1
#
_entry.id   AF-A0A0K1PP13-F1
#
_cell.length_a   1.000
_cell.length_b   1.000
_cell.length_c   1.000
_cell.angle_alpha   90.00
_cell.angle_beta   90.00
_cell.angle_gamma   90.00
#
_symmetry.space_group_name_H-M   'P 1'
#
loop_
_entity.id
_entity.type
_entity.pdbx_description
1 polymer ?
#
loop_
_entity_poly.entity_id
_entity_poly.type
_entity_poly.pdbx_seq_one_letter_code
_entity_poly.pdbx_strand_id
1 'polypeptide(L)'
;MAFLASSSARADGEQHDSAAFDANRGFHLGLGPTILTPMRDGGPYGGGLALDGRYGIEAGPTVIAPGGRLGGYFISSRFIGLAMPTLRITLPVGPLAPFVVGGIGYGGITNPGENGLAVLGGGGLMIHFGHIFAIGAEATYQTITNTEFKSIAIGPAISFGG
;
A
#
# COMPACT_ATOMS: atom_id res chain seq x y z
N MET A 1 -2.70 -41.32 40.39
CA MET A 1 -1.98 -40.50 39.40
C MET A 1 -2.97 -40.07 38.33
N ALA A 2 -3.44 -38.82 38.41
CA ALA A 2 -4.36 -38.25 37.42
C ALA A 2 -3.54 -37.42 36.42
N PHE A 3 -3.59 -37.80 35.15
CA PHE A 3 -3.02 -37.02 34.06
C PHE A 3 -3.96 -35.84 33.76
N LEU A 4 -3.46 -34.61 33.97
CA LEU A 4 -4.06 -33.39 33.45
C LEU A 4 -3.68 -33.27 31.97
N ALA A 5 -4.64 -33.53 31.09
CA ALA A 5 -4.54 -33.14 29.69
C ALA A 5 -4.95 -31.67 29.57
N SER A 6 -3.95 -30.79 29.47
CA SER A 6 -4.12 -29.38 29.15
C SER A 6 -4.63 -29.24 27.71
N SER A 7 -5.87 -28.80 27.53
CA SER A 7 -6.43 -28.47 26.22
C SER A 7 -5.85 -27.16 25.70
N SER A 8 -4.90 -27.24 24.77
CA SER A 8 -4.38 -26.08 24.01
C SER A 8 -5.06 -25.91 22.65
N ALA A 9 -6.23 -26.50 22.42
CA ALA A 9 -6.82 -26.65 21.09
C ALA A 9 -7.88 -25.58 20.73
N ARG A 10 -7.73 -24.30 21.12
CA ARG A 10 -8.81 -23.31 20.90
C ARG A 10 -8.42 -21.87 20.56
N ALA A 11 -7.21 -21.61 20.06
CA ALA A 11 -6.82 -20.25 19.63
C ALA A 11 -6.59 -20.11 18.11
N ASP A 12 -6.32 -21.20 17.38
CA ASP A 12 -5.92 -21.10 15.96
C ASP A 12 -7.11 -20.97 14.97
N GLY A 13 -8.34 -21.24 15.42
CA GLY A 13 -9.51 -21.29 14.54
C GLY A 13 -10.25 -19.97 14.31
N GLU A 14 -10.11 -18.99 15.20
CA GLU A 14 -10.87 -17.72 15.11
C GLU A 14 -10.14 -16.61 14.35
N GLN A 15 -8.83 -16.74 14.14
CA GLN A 15 -8.01 -15.68 13.56
C GLN A 15 -8.00 -15.69 12.02
N HIS A 16 -8.31 -16.83 11.40
CA HIS A 16 -8.34 -17.03 9.95
C HIS A 16 -9.65 -16.60 9.28
N ASP A 17 -10.68 -16.22 10.06
CA ASP A 17 -12.07 -16.01 9.59
C ASP A 17 -12.53 -14.56 9.79
N SER A 18 -11.60 -13.60 9.71
CA SER A 18 -11.97 -12.18 9.80
C SER A 18 -12.34 -11.62 8.43
N ALA A 19 -13.38 -10.77 8.39
CA ALA A 19 -13.80 -10.11 7.15
C ALA A 19 -12.65 -9.36 6.44
N ALA A 20 -11.70 -8.80 7.20
CA ALA A 20 -10.52 -8.17 6.62
C ALA A 20 -9.53 -9.19 6.04
N PHE A 21 -9.46 -10.40 6.58
CA PHE A 21 -8.59 -11.46 6.03
C PHE A 21 -9.08 -11.88 4.65
N ASP A 22 -10.36 -12.22 4.53
CA ASP A 22 -10.99 -12.57 3.26
C ASP A 22 -10.92 -11.41 2.26
N ALA A 23 -11.24 -10.20 2.72
CA ALA A 23 -11.19 -9.00 1.89
C ALA A 23 -9.77 -8.55 1.52
N ASN A 24 -8.70 -9.23 1.93
CA ASN A 24 -7.35 -8.99 1.41
C ASN A 24 -6.84 -10.10 0.49
N ARG A 25 -7.58 -11.20 0.33
CA ARG A 25 -7.25 -12.31 -0.58
C ARG A 25 -7.74 -12.02 -1.99
N GLY A 26 -7.18 -12.72 -2.98
CA GLY A 26 -7.65 -12.58 -4.36
C GLY A 26 -7.25 -11.26 -5.00
N PHE A 27 -7.99 -10.82 -6.01
CA PHE A 27 -7.63 -9.65 -6.80
C PHE A 27 -8.18 -8.36 -6.19
N HIS A 28 -7.31 -7.35 -6.10
CA HIS A 28 -7.62 -6.04 -5.55
C HIS A 28 -7.21 -4.93 -6.52
N LEU A 29 -8.10 -3.94 -6.64
CA LEU A 29 -7.82 -2.66 -7.28
C LEU A 29 -7.95 -1.55 -6.25
N GLY A 30 -6.94 -0.70 -6.19
CA GLY A 30 -6.90 0.44 -5.31
C GLY A 30 -6.70 1.77 -6.04
N LEU A 31 -7.22 2.81 -5.40
CA LEU A 31 -7.09 4.19 -5.84
C LEU A 31 -6.71 5.06 -4.63
N GLY A 32 -5.64 5.82 -4.77
CA GLY A 32 -5.09 6.66 -3.71
C GLY A 32 -4.82 8.07 -4.21
N PRO A 33 -5.77 9.01 -4.11
CA PRO A 33 -5.46 10.42 -4.28
C PRO A 33 -4.54 10.83 -3.13
N THR A 34 -3.50 11.59 -3.43
CA THR A 34 -2.47 11.89 -2.44
C THR A 34 -2.02 13.34 -2.53
N ILE A 35 -1.66 13.88 -1.36
CA ILE A 35 -0.96 15.13 -1.22
C ILE A 35 0.52 14.83 -1.10
N LEU A 36 1.32 15.49 -1.92
CA LEU A 36 2.77 15.35 -1.96
C LEU A 36 3.40 16.49 -1.19
N THR A 37 4.19 16.13 -0.19
CA THR A 37 5.03 17.07 0.55
C THR A 37 6.47 16.89 0.05
N PRO A 38 7.05 17.91 -0.60
CA PRO A 38 8.46 17.85 -1.00
C PRO A 38 9.34 17.81 0.26
N MET A 39 10.45 17.08 0.18
CA MET A 39 11.41 17.01 1.29
C MET A 39 12.45 18.12 1.29
N ARG A 40 12.37 19.04 0.32
CA ARG A 40 13.13 20.29 0.31
C ARG A 40 12.42 21.31 1.19
N ASP A 41 13.16 22.00 2.06
CA ASP A 41 12.64 23.10 2.85
C ASP A 41 11.97 24.16 1.96
N GLY A 42 10.71 24.47 2.27
CA GLY A 42 9.91 25.46 1.53
C GLY A 42 9.53 25.07 0.10
N GLY A 43 9.67 23.80 -0.30
CA GLY A 43 9.17 23.32 -1.60
C GLY A 43 7.64 23.41 -1.67
N PRO A 44 7.05 23.64 -2.86
CA PRO A 44 5.61 23.73 -3.00
C PRO A 44 4.95 22.35 -2.88
N TYR A 45 3.79 22.29 -2.24
CA TYR A 45 2.98 21.07 -2.20
C TYR A 45 2.56 20.65 -3.60
N GLY A 46 2.45 19.34 -3.78
CA GLY A 46 1.92 18.72 -4.98
C GLY A 46 0.68 17.88 -4.67
N GLY A 47 0.08 17.36 -5.72
CA GLY A 47 -0.99 16.39 -5.62
C GLY A 47 -0.85 15.31 -6.67
N GLY A 48 -1.57 14.22 -6.51
CA GLY A 48 -1.73 13.27 -7.59
C GLY A 48 -2.56 12.07 -7.22
N LEU A 49 -2.42 11.03 -8.03
CA LEU A 49 -3.22 9.84 -7.99
C LEU A 49 -2.33 8.62 -8.17
N ALA A 50 -2.52 7.63 -7.29
CA ALA A 50 -1.99 6.30 -7.48
C ALA A 50 -3.12 5.34 -7.82
N LEU A 51 -2.87 4.45 -8.77
CA LEU A 51 -3.66 3.26 -9.04
C LEU A 51 -2.83 2.04 -8.65
N ASP A 52 -3.39 1.13 -7.88
CA ASP A 52 -2.76 -0.14 -7.55
C ASP A 52 -3.61 -1.33 -7.99
N GLY A 53 -2.93 -2.39 -8.42
CA GLY A 53 -3.54 -3.69 -8.68
C GLY A 53 -2.69 -4.77 -8.02
N ARG A 54 -3.29 -5.63 -7.23
CA ARG A 54 -2.55 -6.65 -6.45
C ARG A 54 -3.34 -7.93 -6.28
N TYR A 55 -2.62 -9.02 -6.01
CA TYR A 55 -3.22 -10.32 -5.76
C TYR A 55 -2.80 -10.84 -4.38
N GLY A 56 -3.74 -10.97 -3.45
CA GLY A 56 -3.48 -11.39 -2.08
C GLY A 56 -3.37 -12.90 -1.92
N ILE A 57 -2.28 -13.32 -1.28
CA ILE A 57 -1.94 -14.70 -0.97
C ILE A 57 -1.84 -14.83 0.55
N GLU A 58 -2.56 -15.79 1.10
CA GLU A 58 -2.50 -16.14 2.51
C GLU A 58 -1.10 -16.63 2.91
N ALA A 59 -0.57 -16.07 4.00
CA ALA A 59 0.73 -16.39 4.57
C ALA A 59 0.66 -16.36 6.10
N GLY A 60 0.06 -17.40 6.68
CA GLY A 60 -0.19 -17.50 8.12
C GLY A 60 -1.14 -16.39 8.58
N PRO A 61 -0.78 -15.59 9.62
CA PRO A 61 -1.64 -14.50 10.09
C PRO A 61 -1.60 -13.26 9.17
N THR A 62 -0.82 -13.30 8.09
CA THR A 62 -0.65 -12.18 7.17
C THR A 62 -1.14 -12.51 5.77
N VAL A 63 -1.39 -11.46 4.99
CA VAL A 63 -1.63 -11.57 3.56
C VAL A 63 -0.51 -10.86 2.82
N ILE A 64 0.16 -11.61 1.94
CA ILE A 64 1.20 -11.10 1.05
C ILE A 64 0.56 -10.84 -0.31
N ALA A 65 0.65 -9.61 -0.79
CA ALA A 65 0.02 -9.18 -2.03
C ALA A 65 1.07 -8.61 -3.00
N PRO A 66 1.65 -9.43 -3.89
CA PRO A 66 2.35 -8.93 -5.06
C PRO A 66 1.38 -8.17 -5.97
N GLY A 67 1.88 -7.12 -6.62
CA GLY A 67 1.07 -6.27 -7.48
C GLY A 67 1.89 -5.27 -8.26
N GLY A 68 1.21 -4.26 -8.77
CA GLY A 68 1.80 -3.12 -9.44
C GLY A 68 1.10 -1.82 -9.06
N ARG A 69 1.84 -0.72 -9.17
CA ARG A 69 1.38 0.64 -8.93
C ARG A 69 1.72 1.53 -10.11
N LEU A 70 0.74 2.31 -10.54
CA LEU A 70 0.88 3.41 -11.48
C LEU A 70 0.64 4.72 -10.72
N GLY A 71 1.61 5.62 -10.73
CA GLY A 71 1.53 6.92 -10.05
C GLY A 71 1.58 8.05 -11.06
N GLY A 72 0.65 9.00 -10.94
CA GLY A 72 0.66 10.25 -11.69
C GLY A 72 0.59 11.43 -10.72
N TYR A 73 1.61 12.27 -10.71
CA TYR A 73 1.75 13.36 -9.76
C TYR A 73 2.05 14.69 -10.45
N PHE A 74 1.69 15.77 -9.77
CA PHE A 74 1.95 17.13 -10.20
C PHE A 74 2.51 17.95 -9.04
N ILE A 75 3.70 18.52 -9.23
CA ILE A 75 4.37 19.39 -8.25
C ILE A 75 5.18 20.44 -9.01
N SER A 76 5.10 21.71 -8.61
CA SER A 76 5.91 22.78 -9.22
C SER A 76 5.84 22.87 -10.76
N SER A 77 4.68 22.64 -11.38
CA SER A 77 4.53 22.58 -12.85
C SER A 77 5.29 21.43 -13.55
N ARG A 78 5.74 20.43 -12.79
CA ARG A 78 6.35 19.20 -13.28
C ARG A 78 5.36 18.04 -13.11
N PHE A 79 5.23 17.24 -14.15
CA PHE A 79 4.49 15.98 -14.10
C PHE A 79 5.46 14.85 -13.77
N ILE A 80 5.06 13.98 -12.84
CA ILE A 80 5.84 12.80 -12.45
C ILE A 80 4.98 11.58 -12.73
N GLY A 81 5.51 10.68 -13.56
CA GLY A 81 4.90 9.39 -13.85
C GLY A 81 5.74 8.28 -13.24
N LEU A 82 5.08 7.31 -12.61
CA LEU A 82 5.71 6.12 -12.03
C LEU A 82 4.97 4.86 -12.49
N ALA A 83 5.74 3.81 -12.74
CA ALA A 83 5.23 2.46 -12.92
C ALA A 83 6.17 1.48 -12.20
N MET A 84 5.64 0.74 -11.23
CA MET A 84 6.46 -0.19 -10.46
C MET A 84 5.70 -1.44 -10.02
N PRO A 85 6.34 -2.62 -10.04
CA PRO A 85 5.89 -3.72 -9.21
C PRO A 85 5.98 -3.34 -7.73
N THR A 86 5.04 -3.85 -6.95
CA THR A 86 4.93 -3.61 -5.52
C THR A 86 4.67 -4.91 -4.78
N LEU A 87 5.12 -4.97 -3.53
CA LEU A 87 4.76 -6.01 -2.58
C LEU A 87 4.14 -5.35 -1.36
N ARG A 88 2.94 -5.79 -0.98
CA ARG A 88 2.27 -5.38 0.25
C ARG A 88 2.18 -6.56 1.22
N ILE A 89 2.46 -6.31 2.48
CA ILE A 89 2.24 -7.27 3.57
C ILE A 89 1.20 -6.65 4.49
N THR A 90 0.11 -7.38 4.71
CA THR A 90 -1.03 -6.93 5.49
C THR A 90 -1.23 -7.85 6.69
N LEU A 91 -1.52 -7.28 7.86
CA LEU A 91 -1.88 -8.03 9.06
C LEU A 91 -3.36 -7.75 9.39
N PRO A 92 -4.30 -8.60 8.93
CA PRO A 92 -5.71 -8.41 9.23
C PRO A 92 -6.01 -8.67 10.70
N VAL A 93 -6.69 -7.73 11.36
CA VAL A 93 -7.12 -7.81 12.77
C VAL A 93 -8.55 -7.31 12.88
N GLY A 94 -9.52 -8.22 12.82
CA GLY A 94 -10.94 -7.88 12.82
C GLY A 94 -11.32 -7.11 11.56
N PRO A 95 -11.90 -5.89 11.65
CA PRO A 95 -12.17 -5.05 10.47
C PRO A 95 -10.94 -4.24 10.01
N LEU A 96 -9.87 -4.20 10.81
CA LEU A 96 -8.68 -3.41 10.54
C LEU A 96 -7.64 -4.23 9.79
N ALA A 97 -6.87 -3.57 8.93
CA ALA A 97 -5.79 -4.18 8.17
C ALA A 97 -4.62 -3.19 8.04
N PRO A 98 -3.77 -3.08 9.08
CA PRO A 98 -2.48 -2.43 8.95
C PRO A 98 -1.63 -3.13 7.90
N PHE A 99 -0.89 -2.35 7.11
CA PHE A 99 -0.04 -2.88 6.06
C PHE A 99 1.25 -2.08 5.89
N VAL A 100 2.25 -2.73 5.30
CA VAL A 100 3.45 -2.12 4.76
C VAL A 100 3.55 -2.43 3.27
N VAL A 101 4.10 -1.52 2.49
CA VAL A 101 4.26 -1.67 1.04
C VAL A 101 5.63 -1.19 0.60
N GLY A 102 6.23 -1.94 -0.31
CA GLY A 102 7.48 -1.58 -0.97
C GLY A 102 7.38 -1.80 -2.48
N GLY A 103 8.13 -1.03 -3.25
CA GLY A 103 8.17 -1.17 -4.70
C GLY A 103 9.45 -0.60 -5.30
N ILE A 104 9.87 -1.20 -6.41
CA ILE A 104 11.01 -0.73 -7.21
C ILE A 104 10.61 -0.83 -8.67
N GLY A 105 10.73 0.25 -9.42
CA GLY A 105 10.35 0.30 -10.82
C GLY A 105 10.95 1.47 -11.56
N TYR A 106 10.18 2.05 -12.47
CA TYR A 106 10.64 3.14 -13.32
C TYR A 106 9.83 4.42 -13.05
N GLY A 107 10.52 5.56 -13.09
CA GLY A 107 9.90 6.86 -12.93
C GLY A 107 10.48 7.89 -13.89
N GLY A 108 9.65 8.87 -14.24
CA GLY A 108 10.03 10.00 -15.07
C GLY A 108 9.41 11.30 -14.57
N ILE A 109 10.12 12.41 -14.77
CA ILE A 109 9.71 13.76 -14.41
C ILE A 109 9.85 14.65 -15.64
N THR A 110 8.90 15.56 -15.86
CA THR A 110 8.96 16.55 -16.95
C THR A 110 9.59 17.88 -16.50
N ASN A 111 10.09 18.66 -17.46
CA ASN A 111 10.55 20.04 -17.30
C ASN A 111 11.65 20.26 -16.22
N PRO A 112 12.92 19.89 -16.47
CA PRO A 112 13.44 19.14 -17.61
C PRO A 112 13.09 17.65 -17.51
N GLY A 113 13.15 16.96 -18.66
CA GLY A 113 12.87 15.54 -18.79
C GLY A 113 13.97 14.70 -18.15
N GLU A 114 13.67 14.07 -17.02
CA GLU A 114 14.60 13.18 -16.31
C GLU A 114 13.90 11.87 -15.95
N ASN A 115 14.65 10.79 -15.88
CA ASN A 115 14.10 9.48 -15.57
C ASN A 115 15.10 8.61 -14.83
N GLY A 116 14.58 7.58 -14.16
CA GLY A 116 15.43 6.67 -13.41
C GLY A 116 14.66 5.56 -12.73
N LEU A 117 15.39 4.86 -11.85
CA LEU A 117 14.82 3.86 -10.97
C LEU A 117 13.94 4.55 -9.92
N ALA A 118 12.67 4.19 -9.88
CA ALA A 118 11.76 4.62 -8.85
C ALA A 118 11.79 3.63 -7.68
N VAL A 119 11.88 4.15 -6.46
CA VAL A 119 11.79 3.36 -5.23
C VAL A 119 10.67 3.90 -4.37
N LEU A 120 9.87 3.00 -3.81
CA LEU A 120 8.75 3.29 -2.93
C LEU A 120 8.84 2.46 -1.67
N GLY A 121 8.60 3.10 -0.53
CA GLY A 121 8.38 2.45 0.75
C GLY A 121 7.30 3.17 1.53
N GLY A 122 6.44 2.44 2.22
CA GLY A 122 5.35 3.04 2.96
C GLY A 122 4.53 2.05 3.75
N GLY A 123 3.41 2.55 4.26
CA GLY A 123 2.46 1.75 5.01
C GLY A 123 1.20 2.52 5.27
N GLY A 124 0.22 1.83 5.84
CA GLY A 124 -1.08 2.40 6.08
C GLY A 124 -1.97 1.50 6.91
N LEU A 125 -3.21 1.93 7.03
CA LEU A 125 -4.26 1.22 7.74
C LEU A 125 -5.52 1.26 6.89
N MET A 126 -6.10 0.09 6.64
CA MET A 126 -7.41 -0.05 6.00
C MET A 126 -8.46 -0.49 7.02
N ILE A 127 -9.69 -0.06 6.81
CA ILE A 127 -10.90 -0.53 7.48
C ILE A 127 -11.78 -1.18 6.41
N HIS A 128 -12.13 -2.45 6.62
CA HIS A 128 -12.94 -3.23 5.69
C HIS A 128 -14.42 -3.17 6.07
N PHE A 129 -15.27 -2.93 5.06
CA PHE A 129 -16.71 -2.97 5.16
C PHE A 129 -17.22 -4.15 4.32
N GLY A 130 -17.37 -5.30 4.98
CA GLY A 130 -17.67 -6.56 4.29
C GLY A 130 -16.47 -7.07 3.49
N HIS A 131 -16.75 -7.79 2.41
CA HIS A 131 -15.73 -8.53 1.63
C HIS A 131 -15.24 -7.82 0.36
N ILE A 132 -15.82 -6.68 -0.04
CA ILE A 132 -15.53 -6.03 -1.33
C ILE A 132 -14.86 -4.67 -1.17
N PHE A 133 -15.15 -3.95 -0.08
CA PHE A 133 -14.84 -2.53 0.03
C PHE A 133 -14.01 -2.23 1.27
N ALA A 134 -12.98 -1.41 1.09
CA ALA A 134 -12.19 -0.89 2.18
C ALA A 134 -11.79 0.57 1.95
N ILE A 135 -11.72 1.32 3.04
CA ILE A 135 -11.17 2.68 3.05
C ILE A 135 -10.09 2.78 4.11
N GLY A 136 -9.10 3.62 3.88
CA GLY A 136 -7.99 3.78 4.80
C GLY A 136 -7.17 5.01 4.51
N ALA A 137 -5.99 5.04 5.10
CA ALA A 137 -4.98 6.04 4.81
C ALA A 137 -3.64 5.35 4.53
N GLU A 138 -2.90 5.91 3.58
CA GLU A 138 -1.57 5.44 3.20
C GLU A 138 -0.58 6.61 3.27
N ALA A 139 0.60 6.33 3.82
CA ALA A 139 1.76 7.21 3.77
C ALA A 139 2.89 6.49 3.02
N THR A 140 3.45 7.14 2.01
CA THR A 140 4.56 6.61 1.23
C THR A 140 5.69 7.60 1.10
N TYR A 141 6.91 7.10 1.11
CA TYR A 141 8.10 7.80 0.65
C TYR A 141 8.44 7.27 -0.74
N GLN A 142 8.69 8.20 -1.67
CA GLN A 142 9.00 7.89 -3.07
C GLN A 142 10.19 8.70 -3.54
N THR A 143 11.07 8.07 -4.31
CA THR A 143 12.21 8.72 -4.95
C THR A 143 12.46 8.16 -6.34
N ILE A 144 12.99 8.99 -7.24
CA ILE A 144 13.48 8.57 -8.55
C ILE A 144 14.98 8.87 -8.61
N THR A 145 15.81 7.86 -8.82
CA THR A 145 17.26 8.02 -8.94
C THR A 145 17.61 8.96 -10.10
N ASN A 146 18.72 9.69 -9.99
CA ASN A 146 19.17 10.67 -10.99
C ASN A 146 18.21 11.85 -11.20
N THR A 147 17.34 12.09 -10.23
CA THR A 147 16.43 13.24 -10.21
C THR A 147 16.41 13.89 -8.84
N GLU A 148 15.84 15.09 -8.76
CA GLU A 148 15.58 15.77 -7.49
C GLU A 148 14.31 15.26 -6.78
N PHE A 149 13.56 14.34 -7.38
CA PHE A 149 12.29 13.88 -6.81
C PHE A 149 12.49 13.00 -5.59
N LYS A 150 12.09 13.57 -4.45
CA LYS A 150 11.92 12.91 -3.16
C LYS A 150 10.68 13.50 -2.51
N SER A 151 9.68 12.67 -2.27
CA SER A 151 8.42 13.12 -1.71
C SER A 151 7.90 12.14 -0.68
N ILE A 152 7.25 12.70 0.34
CA ILE A 152 6.32 11.98 1.18
C ILE A 152 4.93 12.23 0.59
N ALA A 153 4.16 11.17 0.37
CA ALA A 153 2.80 11.22 -0.12
C ALA A 153 1.87 10.67 0.96
N ILE A 154 0.87 11.43 1.36
CA ILE A 154 -0.14 11.00 2.33
C ILE A 154 -1.51 11.17 1.69
N GLY A 155 -2.40 10.20 1.84
CA GLY A 155 -3.73 10.28 1.28
C GLY A 155 -4.66 9.16 1.72
N PRO A 156 -5.96 9.29 1.45
CA PRO A 156 -6.88 8.18 1.61
C PRO A 156 -6.51 7.06 0.63
N ALA A 157 -6.72 5.83 1.06
CA ALA A 157 -6.61 4.64 0.24
C ALA A 157 -8.01 4.02 0.11
N ILE A 158 -8.45 3.81 -1.12
CA ILE A 158 -9.73 3.16 -1.42
C ILE A 158 -9.39 1.86 -2.12
N SER A 159 -9.96 0.74 -1.67
CA SER A 159 -9.70 -0.59 -2.23
C SER A 159 -11.01 -1.29 -2.54
N PHE A 160 -11.03 -1.96 -3.69
CA PHE A 160 -12.10 -2.81 -4.16
C PHE A 160 -11.54 -4.18 -4.51
N GLY A 161 -12.16 -5.25 -4.03
CA GLY A 161 -11.71 -6.61 -4.33
C GLY A 161 -12.08 -7.60 -3.24
N GLY A 162 -11.96 -8.88 -3.60
CA GLY A 162 -12.27 -10.06 -2.80
C GLY A 162 -12.09 -11.31 -3.64
#